data_AF-A0A2E6I8G8-F1
#
_entry.id   AF-A0A2E6I8G8-F1
#
_cell.length_a   1.000
_cell.length_b   1.000
_cell.length_c   1.000
_cell.angle_alpha   90.00
_cell.angle_beta   90.00
_cell.angle_gamma   90.00
#
_symmetry.space_group_name_H-M   'P 1'
#
loop_
_entity.id
_entity.type
_entity.pdbx_description
1 polymer ?
#
loop_
_entity_poly.entity_id
_entity_poly.type
_entity_poly.pdbx_seq_one_letter_code
_entity_poly.pdbx_strand_id
1 'polypeptide(L)' 'MIKRHLIRYEVIVGIGFLITILSMAKVVGWLELSSDVFWAIAGLGVMIEACVELYYEGKDDSEE' A
#
# COMPACT_ATOMS: atom_id res chain seq x y z
N MET A 1 19.84 1.69 -5.30
CA MET A 1 19.32 2.40 -4.11
C MET A 1 18.13 3.35 -4.39
N ILE A 2 18.27 4.42 -5.20
CA ILE A 2 17.21 5.44 -5.40
C ILE A 2 15.90 4.88 -6.00
N LYS A 3 15.98 3.97 -6.98
CA LYS A 3 14.79 3.36 -7.60
C LYS A 3 13.95 2.51 -6.63
N ARG A 4 14.57 1.87 -5.63
CA ARG A 4 13.89 1.04 -4.63
C ARG A 4 13.06 1.88 -3.65
N HIS A 5 13.60 3.05 -3.24
CA HIS A 5 12.86 3.97 -2.38
C HIS A 5 11.64 4.57 -3.10
N LEU A 6 11.77 4.88 -4.39
CA LEU A 6 10.67 5.44 -5.18
C LEU A 6 9.48 4.47 -5.27
N ILE A 7 9.72 3.18 -5.52
CA ILE A 7 8.66 2.16 -5.61
C ILE A 7 7.91 2.00 -4.28
N ARG A 8 8.61 2.02 -3.13
CA ARG A 8 7.96 1.99 -1.81
C ARG A 8 7.05 3.20 -1.58
N TYR A 9 7.55 4.40 -1.87
CA TYR A 9 6.77 5.63 -1.69
C TYR A 9 5.54 5.68 -2.59
N GLU A 10 5.63 5.24 -3.83
CA GLU A 10 4.49 5.21 -4.75
C GLU A 10 3.38 4.27 -4.26
N VAL A 11 3.73 3.11 -3.72
CA VAL A 11 2.75 2.13 -3.20
C VAL A 11 2.05 2.68 -1.95
N ILE A 12 2.79 3.24 -0.99
CA ILE A 12 2.19 3.82 0.23
C ILE A 12 1.28 5.01 -0.13
N VAL A 13 1.75 5.90 -0.99
CA VAL A 13 0.97 7.08 -1.42
C VAL A 13 -0.27 6.64 -2.19
N GLY A 14 -0.16 5.65 -3.09
CA GLY A 14 -1.28 5.12 -3.85
C GLY A 14 -2.36 4.50 -2.95
N ILE A 15 -1.97 3.72 -1.96
CA ILE A 15 -2.91 3.06 -1.03
C ILE A 15 -3.53 4.08 -0.08
N GLY A 16 -2.75 5.03 0.43
CA GLY A 16 -3.28 6.14 1.24
C GLY A 16 -4.29 6.99 0.46
N PHE A 17 -4.03 7.26 -0.82
CA PHE A 17 -4.95 7.99 -1.69
C PHE A 17 -6.23 7.20 -1.97
N LEU A 18 -6.12 5.89 -2.21
CA LEU A 18 -7.27 4.99 -2.39
C LEU A 18 -8.17 4.98 -1.14
N ILE A 19 -7.59 4.82 0.05
CA ILE A 19 -8.33 4.85 1.32
C ILE A 19 -9.02 6.19 1.52
N THR A 20 -8.36 7.29 1.15
CA THR A 20 -8.93 8.64 1.23
C THR A 20 -10.16 8.79 0.35
N ILE A 21 -10.07 8.37 -0.92
CA ILE A 21 -11.21 8.41 -1.86
C ILE A 21 -12.36 7.54 -1.35
N LEU A 22 -12.09 6.31 -0.92
CA LEU A 22 -13.11 5.42 -0.39
C LEU A 22 -13.78 6.00 0.85
N SER A 23 -13.01 6.68 1.71
CA SER A 23 -13.54 7.34 2.91
C SER A 23 -14.45 8.50 2.53
N MET A 24 -14.04 9.33 1.57
CA MET A 24 -14.86 10.43 1.07
C MET A 24 -16.15 9.91 0.41
N ALA A 25 -16.07 8.88 -0.43
CA ALA A 25 -17.22 8.27 -1.07
C ALA A 25 -18.22 7.69 -0.06
N LYS A 26 -17.72 7.13 1.05
CA LYS A 26 -18.56 6.70 2.17
C LYS A 26 -19.25 7.86 2.88
N VAL A 27 -18.53 8.95 3.17
CA VAL A 27 -19.10 10.14 3.84
C VAL A 27 -20.19 10.80 2.99
N VAL A 28 -20.02 10.85 1.67
CA VAL A 28 -21.02 11.40 0.74
C VAL A 28 -22.21 10.44 0.52
N GLY A 29 -22.13 9.20 1.02
CA GLY A 29 -23.19 8.21 0.90
C GLY A 29 -23.24 7.50 -0.46
N TRP A 30 -22.17 7.58 -1.26
CA TRP A 30 -22.06 6.86 -2.52
C TRP A 30 -21.72 5.38 -2.35
N LEU A 31 -21.08 5.01 -1.24
CA LEU A 31 -20.65 3.65 -0.94
C LEU A 31 -20.93 3.30 0.53
N GLU A 32 -21.62 2.18 0.75
CA GLU A 32 -21.75 1.57 2.09
C GLU A 32 -20.62 0.56 2.31
N LEU A 33 -19.46 1.06 2.74
CA LEU A 33 -18.32 0.22 3.11
C LEU A 33 -18.22 0.08 4.63
N SER A 34 -18.02 -1.14 5.14
CA SER A 34 -17.76 -1.36 6.56
C SER A 34 -16.37 -0.85 6.95
N SER A 35 -16.20 -0.55 8.25
CA SER A 35 -14.88 -0.15 8.79
C SER A 35 -13.81 -1.20 8.51
N ASP A 36 -14.19 -2.48 8.58
CA ASP A 36 -13.27 -3.61 8.39
C ASP A 36 -12.65 -3.64 6.99
N VAL A 37 -13.39 -3.19 5.96
CA VAL A 37 -12.85 -3.11 4.60
C VAL A 37 -11.75 -2.05 4.50
N PHE A 38 -11.90 -0.90 5.16
CA PHE A 38 -10.84 0.11 5.20
C PHE A 38 -9.57 -0.42 5.86
N TRP A 39 -9.73 -1.09 7.01
CA TRP A 39 -8.61 -1.68 7.73
C TRP A 39 -7.96 -2.83 6.96
N ALA A 40 -8.74 -3.63 6.23
CA ALA A 40 -8.21 -4.69 5.37
C ALA A 40 -7.36 -4.12 4.23
N ILE A 41 -7.80 -3.03 3.58
CA ILE A 41 -7.04 -2.37 2.51
C ILE A 41 -5.75 -1.74 3.05
N ALA A 42 -5.82 -1.10 4.22
CA ALA A 42 -4.64 -0.55 4.88
C ALA A 42 -3.61 -1.64 5.23
N GLY A 43 -4.07 -2.74 5.83
CA GLY A 43 -3.23 -3.89 6.16
C GLY A 43 -2.60 -4.54 4.93
N LEU A 44 -3.38 -4.67 3.85
CA LEU A 44 -2.89 -5.19 2.56
C LEU A 44 -1.77 -4.30 1.99
N GLY A 45 -1.87 -2.98 2.13
CA GLY A 45 -0.81 -2.08 1.67
C GLY A 45 0.50 -2.21 2.42
N VAL A 46 0.43 -2.35 3.74
CA VAL A 46 1.61 -2.63 4.58
C VAL A 46 2.22 -3.99 4.22
N MET A 47 1.37 -5.00 3.96
CA MET A 47 1.83 -6.33 3.56
C MET A 47 2.55 -6.30 2.21
N ILE A 48 2.01 -5.57 1.23
CA ILE A 48 2.66 -5.38 -0.08
C ILE A 48 4.01 -4.70 0.07
N GLU A 49 4.10 -3.66 0.91
CA GLU A 49 5.38 -3.00 1.18
C GLU A 49 6.42 -3.99 1.74
N ALA A 50 6.04 -4.78 2.74
CA ALA A 50 6.91 -5.80 3.34
C ALA A 50 7.33 -6.89 2.34
N CYS A 51 6.40 -7.37 1.50
CA CYS A 51 6.71 -8.35 0.46
C CYS A 51 7.67 -7.80 -0.60
N VAL A 52 7.49 -6.54 -1.01
CA VAL A 52 8.40 -5.87 -1.95
C VAL A 52 9.79 -5.75 -1.33
N GLU A 53 9.88 -5.36 -0.06
CA GLU A 53 11.17 -5.26 0.63
C GLU A 53 11.91 -6.61 0.68
N LEU A 54 11.23 -7.68 1.09
CA LEU A 54 11.79 -9.04 1.12
C LEU A 54 12.23 -9.55 -0.26
N TYR A 55 11.44 -9.28 -1.31
CA TYR A 55 11.78 -9.72 -2.67
C TYR A 55 13.06 -9.06 -3.20
N TYR A 56 13.26 -7.77 -2.90
CA TYR A 56 14.43 -7.04 -3.37
C TYR A 56 15.66 -7.27 -2.49
N GLU A 57 15.51 -7.49 -1.18
CA GLU A 57 16.62 -7.89 -0.29
C GLU A 57 17.27 -9.18 -0.76
N GLY A 58 16.49 -10.23 -1.05
CA GLY A 58 17.05 -11.51 -1.51
C GLY A 58 17.73 -11.46 -2.89
N LYS A 59 17.58 -10.36 -3.63
CA LYS A 59 18.16 -10.19 -4.96
C LYS A 59 19.52 -9.47 -4.92
N ASP A 60 19.69 -8.53 -3.99
CA ASP A 60 20.98 -7.87 -3.76
C ASP A 60 22.02 -8.86 -3.17
N ASP A 61 21.60 -9.85 -2.38
CA ASP A 61 22.49 -10.90 -1.82
C ASP A 61 23.01 -11.92 -2.86
N SER A 62 22.43 -11.94 -4.07
CA SER A 62 22.84 -12.89 -5.13
C SER A 62 23.88 -12.30 -6.11
N GLU A 63 24.21 -11.00 -5.98
CA GLU A 63 25.18 -10.30 -6.84
C GLU A 63 26.54 -10.02 -6.14
N GLU A 64 26.74 -10.46 -4.88
CA GLU A 64 28.06 -10.56 -4.23
C GLU A 64 28.68 -11.96 -4.38
#